data_AF-A0A661PPW1-F1
#
_entry.id   AF-A0A661PPW1-F1
#
_cell.length_a   1.000
_cell.length_b   1.000
_cell.length_c   1.000
_cell.angle_alpha   90.00
_cell.angle_beta   90.00
_cell.angle_gamma   90.00
#
_symmetry.space_group_name_H-M   'P 1'
#
loop_
_entity.id
_entity.type
_entity.pdbx_description
1 polymer ?
#
loop_
_entity_poly.entity_id
_entity_poly.type
_entity_poly.pdbx_seq_one_letter_code
_entity_poly.pdbx_strand_id
1 'polypeptide(L)'
;MESKTRLDVNGQLSVKDLPYIVNWSPEKCTRCGQCTAVCPNQAIEPAVFVSRLVTSEGSLPMPATVRTTYHGIRQVTDIEHYCVGCGMCSLVCPNDAIYPEYNPANKFLIHKNQGGVPHKRGGRRNDPNTSTLDKLKFTRISMLTDPALDAGRHEFHIRTLLGRNLSPDQLPLIVKDDDLMLDETAFVPPVREIFPIRIGGMSFGALSPNMWEGLAMGVAYLNEVENIPVVMCTGEGGMPPRLLKSRFLKYFILQIASGYFGWDEIIHAIPHMKEDPAAIEIKYGQGAKPGDGGLLMAFKVLDL
;
A
#
# COMPACT_ATOMS: atom_id res chain seq x y z
N MET A 1 11.52 41.99 -33.95
CA MET A 1 11.36 42.22 -32.50
C MET A 1 10.74 40.97 -31.91
N GLU A 2 11.45 40.23 -31.06
CA GLU A 2 10.80 39.19 -30.24
C GLU A 2 9.72 39.88 -29.38
N SER A 3 8.55 39.25 -29.28
CA SER A 3 7.56 39.68 -28.29
C SER A 3 8.18 39.51 -26.91
N LYS A 4 8.10 40.56 -26.09
CA LYS A 4 8.47 40.62 -24.66
C LYS A 4 7.65 39.66 -23.77
N THR A 5 7.20 38.52 -24.29
CA THR A 5 6.38 37.58 -23.53
C THR A 5 7.28 36.66 -22.71
N ARG A 6 7.48 37.10 -21.46
CA ARG A 6 7.97 36.37 -20.27
C ARG A 6 9.46 36.05 -20.19
N LEU A 7 10.22 36.98 -19.62
CA LEU A 7 11.49 36.72 -18.92
C LEU A 7 11.38 36.92 -17.39
N ASP A 8 10.16 37.09 -16.86
CA ASP A 8 9.94 37.10 -15.41
C ASP A 8 9.58 35.69 -14.95
N VAL A 9 10.60 34.95 -14.50
CA VAL A 9 10.48 33.62 -13.88
C VAL A 9 10.54 33.71 -12.35
N ASN A 10 10.47 34.91 -11.78
CA ASN A 10 10.48 35.09 -10.33
C ASN A 10 9.23 34.45 -9.70
N GLY A 11 9.44 33.62 -8.68
CA GLY A 11 8.35 32.97 -7.94
C GLY A 11 7.82 31.66 -8.56
N GLN A 12 8.38 31.19 -9.68
CA GLN A 12 8.04 29.87 -10.23
C GLN A 12 8.91 28.77 -9.63
N LEU A 13 8.30 27.59 -9.43
CA LEU A 13 9.00 26.39 -9.00
C LEU A 13 10.06 25.98 -10.02
N SER A 14 11.29 25.76 -9.56
CA SER A 14 12.32 25.14 -10.38
C SER A 14 12.26 23.62 -10.26
N VAL A 15 12.70 22.91 -11.29
CA VAL A 15 12.97 21.46 -11.20
C VAL A 15 13.95 21.15 -10.05
N LYS A 16 14.86 22.08 -9.73
CA LYS A 16 15.80 21.95 -8.60
C LYS A 16 15.15 22.08 -7.22
N ASP A 17 13.91 22.54 -7.14
CA ASP A 17 13.17 22.57 -5.87
C ASP A 17 12.42 21.26 -5.62
N LEU A 18 12.31 20.38 -6.62
CA LEU A 18 11.63 19.08 -6.55
C LEU A 18 12.55 17.98 -5.99
N PRO A 19 11.98 16.94 -5.34
CA PRO A 19 12.75 15.90 -4.64
C PRO A 19 13.48 14.95 -5.59
N TYR A 20 12.96 14.75 -6.81
CA TYR A 20 13.61 13.97 -7.85
C TYR A 20 13.71 14.79 -9.13
N ILE A 21 14.90 14.82 -9.72
CA ILE A 21 15.19 15.44 -11.02
C ILE A 21 15.25 14.32 -12.04
N VAL A 22 14.48 14.45 -13.11
CA VAL A 22 14.47 13.47 -14.20
C VAL A 22 15.56 13.85 -15.19
N ASN A 23 16.60 13.03 -15.23
CA ASN A 23 17.65 13.13 -16.22
C ASN A 23 17.18 12.49 -17.52
N TRP A 24 17.31 13.22 -18.62
CA TRP A 24 16.96 12.75 -19.96
C TRP A 24 18.08 13.07 -20.94
N SER A 25 18.46 12.09 -21.75
CA SER A 25 19.50 12.22 -22.76
C SER A 25 18.89 12.34 -24.17
N PRO A 26 19.15 13.43 -24.91
CA PRO A 26 18.63 13.61 -26.26
C PRO A 26 19.25 12.62 -27.26
N GLU A 27 20.47 12.17 -27.03
CA GLU A 27 21.21 11.28 -27.96
C GLU A 27 20.75 9.82 -27.87
N LYS A 28 20.35 9.37 -26.67
CA LYS A 28 19.88 7.99 -26.46
C LYS A 28 18.39 7.80 -26.75
N CYS A 29 17.62 8.88 -26.70
CA CYS A 29 16.16 8.84 -26.75
C CYS A 29 15.64 8.56 -28.17
N THR A 30 14.88 7.47 -28.34
CA THR A 30 14.18 7.13 -29.59
C THR A 30 12.87 7.88 -29.80
N ARG A 31 12.46 8.71 -28.83
CA ARG A 31 11.23 9.52 -28.86
C ARG A 31 9.93 8.71 -29.00
N CYS A 32 9.91 7.50 -28.46
CA CYS A 32 8.74 6.61 -28.50
C CYS A 32 7.57 7.00 -27.56
N GLY A 33 7.79 7.88 -26.57
CA GLY A 33 6.74 8.34 -25.64
C GLY A 33 6.30 7.36 -24.56
N GLN A 34 6.92 6.17 -24.46
CA GLN A 34 6.53 5.15 -23.47
C GLN A 34 6.66 5.63 -22.02
N CYS A 35 7.75 6.35 -21.71
CA CYS A 35 7.99 6.89 -20.37
C CYS A 35 6.93 7.92 -19.94
N THR A 36 6.45 8.77 -20.85
CA THR A 36 5.39 9.74 -20.57
C THR A 36 4.04 9.05 -20.39
N ALA A 37 3.77 7.98 -21.15
CA ALA A 37 2.54 7.19 -21.03
C ALA A 37 2.45 6.40 -19.71
N VAL A 38 3.58 5.84 -19.23
CA VAL A 38 3.60 5.02 -18.00
C VAL A 38 3.71 5.85 -16.72
N CYS A 39 3.98 7.16 -16.79
CA CYS A 39 4.25 7.97 -15.61
C CYS A 39 2.99 8.12 -14.74
N PRO A 40 2.92 7.51 -13.55
CA PRO A 40 1.69 7.50 -12.75
C PRO A 40 1.33 8.88 -12.19
N ASN A 41 2.33 9.73 -12.01
CA ASN A 41 2.17 11.09 -11.48
C ASN A 41 2.10 12.16 -12.57
N GLN A 42 2.23 11.78 -13.86
CA GLN A 42 2.32 12.73 -14.97
C GLN A 42 3.43 13.78 -14.77
N ALA A 43 4.55 13.36 -14.16
CA ALA A 43 5.67 14.24 -13.82
C ALA A 43 6.56 14.61 -15.01
N ILE A 44 6.33 14.01 -16.17
CA ILE A 44 7.08 14.24 -17.40
C ILE A 44 6.12 14.35 -18.59
N GLU A 45 6.43 15.26 -19.52
CA GLU A 45 5.64 15.55 -20.71
C GLU A 45 6.52 15.64 -21.97
N PRO A 46 5.98 15.32 -23.16
CA PRO A 46 6.64 15.63 -24.42
C PRO A 46 6.74 17.15 -24.61
N ALA A 47 7.92 17.63 -25.00
CA ALA A 47 8.18 19.06 -25.16
C ALA A 47 9.05 19.37 -26.38
N VAL A 48 8.93 20.60 -26.88
CA VAL A 48 9.83 21.19 -27.86
C VAL A 48 10.73 22.19 -27.16
N PHE A 49 12.03 22.05 -27.36
CA PHE A 49 13.06 22.92 -26.81
C PHE A 49 13.69 23.74 -27.91
N VAL A 50 14.02 25.00 -27.59
CA VAL A 50 14.73 25.91 -28.47
C VAL A 50 16.05 26.27 -27.81
N SER A 51 17.16 25.96 -28.48
CA SER A 51 18.50 26.36 -28.06
C SER A 51 18.97 27.50 -28.95
N ARG A 52 19.43 28.58 -28.31
CA ARG A 52 20.07 29.72 -28.98
C ARG A 52 21.52 29.77 -28.54
N LEU A 53 22.42 29.37 -29.43
CA LEU A 53 23.85 29.52 -29.23
C LEU A 53 24.28 30.87 -29.82
N VAL A 54 24.87 31.72 -29.00
CA VAL A 54 25.48 32.98 -29.44
C VAL A 54 26.97 32.76 -29.46
N THR A 55 27.57 32.71 -30.64
CA THR A 55 29.02 32.64 -30.80
C THR A 55 29.53 34.02 -31.21
N SER A 56 30.67 34.41 -30.66
CA SER A 56 31.33 35.67 -30.99
C SER A 56 32.81 35.39 -31.17
N GLU A 57 33.17 34.98 -32.37
CA GLU A 57 34.53 34.57 -32.73
C GLU A 57 35.14 35.60 -33.69
N GLY A 58 36.41 35.97 -33.46
CA GLY A 58 37.16 36.93 -34.26
C GLY A 58 37.92 37.99 -33.45
N SER A 59 38.78 38.76 -34.12
CA SER A 59 39.52 39.90 -33.53
C SER A 59 38.63 41.13 -33.28
N LEU A 60 37.49 41.21 -33.97
CA LEU A 60 36.39 42.14 -33.72
C LEU A 60 35.14 41.30 -33.42
N PRO A 61 34.72 41.17 -32.15
CA PRO A 61 33.62 40.29 -31.77
C PRO A 61 32.29 40.81 -32.32
N MET A 62 31.77 40.15 -33.36
CA MET A 62 30.40 40.31 -33.82
C MET A 62 29.57 39.08 -33.43
N PRO A 63 28.45 39.25 -32.71
CA PRO A 63 27.64 38.13 -32.25
C PRO A 63 26.90 37.47 -33.42
N ALA A 64 27.23 36.20 -33.71
CA ALA A 64 26.46 35.33 -34.58
C ALA A 64 25.51 34.47 -33.72
N THR A 65 24.25 34.33 -34.16
CA THR A 65 23.25 33.55 -33.41
C THR A 65 22.77 32.35 -34.21
N VAL A 66 23.02 31.15 -33.68
CA VAL A 66 22.49 29.90 -34.23
C VAL A 66 21.31 29.46 -33.37
N ARG A 67 20.14 29.28 -33.99
CA ARG A 67 18.94 28.74 -33.33
C ARG A 67 18.72 27.31 -33.78
N THR A 68 18.61 26.40 -32.83
CA THR A 68 18.28 24.98 -33.05
C THR A 68 17.05 24.60 -32.26
N THR A 69 16.20 23.76 -32.84
CA THR A 69 15.01 23.23 -32.19
C THR A 69 15.11 21.71 -32.08
N TYR A 70 14.68 21.15 -30.95
CA TYR A 70 14.67 19.70 -30.76
C TYR A 70 13.48 19.25 -29.91
N HIS A 71 13.05 18.01 -30.12
CA HIS A 71 11.99 17.36 -29.36
C HIS A 71 12.60 16.55 -28.22
N GLY A 72 11.96 16.59 -27.04
CA GLY A 72 12.43 15.88 -25.87
C GLY A 72 11.36 15.69 -24.81
N ILE A 73 11.82 15.30 -23.64
CA ILE A 73 10.96 15.09 -22.47
C ILE A 73 11.27 16.19 -21.46
N ARG A 74 10.25 16.89 -21.00
CA ARG A 74 10.34 17.92 -19.96
C ARG A 74 9.77 17.38 -18.66
N GLN A 75 10.47 17.63 -17.55
CA GLN A 75 9.91 17.44 -16.23
C GLN A 75 8.97 18.60 -15.87
N VAL A 76 7.76 18.26 -15.44
CA VAL A 76 6.76 19.22 -14.98
C VAL A 76 7.23 19.86 -13.66
N THR A 77 7.10 21.18 -13.54
CA THR A 77 7.50 21.96 -12.35
C THR A 77 6.36 22.18 -11.36
N ASP A 78 5.22 21.54 -11.57
CA ASP A 78 4.07 21.58 -10.67
C ASP A 78 4.29 20.69 -9.43
N ILE A 79 3.89 21.20 -8.27
CA ILE A 79 4.05 20.54 -6.97
C ILE A 79 3.04 19.40 -6.76
N GLU A 80 1.94 19.37 -7.51
CA GLU A 80 0.99 18.25 -7.47
C GLU A 80 1.45 17.09 -8.36
N HIS A 81 2.03 17.37 -9.52
CA HIS A 81 2.52 16.37 -10.47
C HIS A 81 4.02 16.08 -10.35
N TYR A 82 4.59 16.18 -9.14
CA TYR A 82 6.03 15.98 -8.95
C TYR A 82 6.47 14.52 -9.12
N CYS A 83 7.72 14.33 -9.54
CA CYS A 83 8.34 13.01 -9.62
C CYS A 83 8.60 12.44 -8.21
N VAL A 84 8.10 11.25 -7.92
CA VAL A 84 8.31 10.53 -6.64
C VAL A 84 9.46 9.53 -6.67
N GLY A 85 10.17 9.39 -7.79
CA GLY A 85 11.30 8.48 -7.92
C GLY A 85 10.94 7.00 -8.08
N CYS A 86 9.75 6.67 -8.60
CA CYS A 86 9.31 5.27 -8.78
C CYS A 86 10.10 4.46 -9.82
N GLY A 87 10.82 5.12 -10.73
CA GLY A 87 11.67 4.46 -11.73
C GLY A 87 10.92 3.84 -12.92
N MET A 88 9.60 3.95 -13.01
CA MET A 88 8.82 3.39 -14.13
C MET A 88 9.30 3.89 -15.51
N CYS A 89 9.71 5.16 -15.62
CA CYS A 89 10.24 5.70 -16.86
C CYS A 89 11.54 5.02 -17.30
N SER A 90 12.39 4.60 -16.36
CA SER A 90 13.60 3.82 -16.64
C SER A 90 13.25 2.40 -17.05
N LEU A 91 12.30 1.76 -16.35
CA LEU A 91 11.88 0.38 -16.63
C LEU A 91 11.35 0.19 -18.05
N VAL A 92 10.65 1.18 -18.61
CA VAL A 92 10.09 1.11 -19.97
C VAL A 92 11.02 1.66 -21.05
N CYS A 93 12.18 2.23 -20.70
CA CYS A 93 13.06 2.84 -21.66
C CYS A 93 14.00 1.78 -22.27
N PRO A 94 13.93 1.50 -23.58
CA PRO A 94 14.77 0.47 -24.20
C PRO A 94 16.27 0.84 -24.27
N ASN A 95 16.59 2.12 -24.14
CA ASN A 95 17.95 2.67 -24.32
C ASN A 95 18.52 3.35 -23.07
N ASP A 96 17.88 3.20 -21.91
CA ASP A 96 18.27 3.90 -20.66
C ASP A 96 18.46 5.42 -20.85
N ALA A 97 17.58 6.02 -21.66
CA ALA A 97 17.65 7.43 -22.02
C ALA A 97 17.06 8.36 -20.95
N ILE A 98 16.35 7.82 -19.95
CA ILE A 98 15.66 8.60 -18.92
C ILE A 98 15.65 7.89 -17.57
N TYR A 99 15.93 8.64 -16.50
CA TYR A 99 15.86 8.14 -15.13
C TYR A 99 15.67 9.25 -14.10
N PRO A 100 14.98 8.98 -12.98
CA PRO A 100 14.90 9.91 -11.87
C PRO A 100 16.15 9.81 -10.98
N GLU A 101 16.70 10.95 -10.60
CA GLU A 101 17.79 11.08 -9.64
C GLU A 101 17.31 11.86 -8.42
N TYR A 102 17.66 11.40 -7.21
CA TYR A 102 17.28 12.08 -5.99
C TYR A 102 18.07 13.38 -5.81
N ASN A 103 17.37 14.47 -5.53
CA ASN A 103 17.95 15.79 -5.30
C ASN A 103 18.00 16.09 -3.79
N PRO A 104 19.18 16.02 -3.14
CA PRO A 104 19.30 16.28 -1.71
C PRO A 104 19.06 17.75 -1.33
N ALA A 105 19.21 18.68 -2.28
CA ALA A 105 19.03 20.12 -2.05
C ALA A 105 17.60 20.61 -2.35
N ASN A 106 16.63 19.70 -2.46
CA ASN A 106 15.26 20.04 -2.79
C ASN A 106 14.59 20.91 -1.71
N LYS A 107 13.63 21.73 -2.13
CA LYS A 107 12.80 22.58 -1.26
C LYS A 107 11.35 22.10 -1.22
N PHE A 108 11.13 20.81 -1.49
CA PHE A 108 9.80 20.23 -1.68
C PHE A 108 8.84 20.58 -0.55
N LEU A 109 9.27 20.44 0.70
CA LEU A 109 8.44 20.69 1.87
C LEU A 109 8.01 22.16 1.98
N ILE A 110 8.84 23.12 1.57
CA ILE A 110 8.50 24.54 1.57
C ILE A 110 7.32 24.79 0.63
N HIS A 111 7.34 24.15 -0.53
CA HIS A 111 6.32 24.34 -1.56
C HIS A 111 5.06 23.51 -1.33
N LYS A 112 5.19 22.35 -0.70
CA LYS A 112 4.07 21.44 -0.40
C LYS A 112 3.31 21.82 0.87
N ASN A 113 3.98 22.40 1.86
CA ASN A 113 3.37 22.82 3.13
C ASN A 113 2.73 24.21 3.01
N GLN A 114 1.76 24.38 2.12
CA GLN A 114 1.08 25.66 1.95
C GLN A 114 0.19 25.99 3.16
N GLY A 115 0.08 27.28 3.48
CA GLY A 115 -0.76 27.75 4.60
C GLY A 115 -0.31 27.29 5.99
N GLY A 116 0.95 26.85 6.14
CA GLY A 116 1.47 26.35 7.42
C GLY A 116 0.98 24.95 7.79
N VAL A 117 0.27 24.26 6.87
CA VAL A 117 -0.22 22.91 7.10
C VAL A 117 0.86 21.91 6.63
N PRO A 118 1.36 21.01 7.50
CA PRO A 118 2.30 19.98 7.09
C PRO A 118 1.69 19.05 6.04
N HIS A 119 2.46 18.68 5.03
CA HIS A 119 2.11 17.69 4.03
C HIS A 119 1.84 16.34 4.70
N LYS A 120 0.56 15.93 4.73
CA LYS A 120 0.09 14.68 5.35
C LYS A 120 0.21 13.54 4.33
N ARG A 121 1.30 12.77 4.37
CA ARG A 121 1.33 11.43 3.74
C ARG A 121 0.59 10.46 4.66
N GLY A 122 -0.23 9.59 4.08
CA GLY A 122 -0.91 8.51 4.79
C GLY A 122 0.04 7.74 5.71
N GLY A 123 -0.48 7.33 6.87
CA GLY A 123 0.23 6.87 8.07
C GLY A 123 1.55 6.17 7.81
N ARG A 124 2.64 6.94 7.76
CA ARG A 124 4.01 6.44 7.73
C ARG A 124 4.72 6.96 8.96
N ARG A 125 5.57 6.12 9.53
CA ARG A 125 6.37 6.41 10.73
C ARG A 125 7.09 7.75 10.56
N ASN A 126 6.78 8.72 11.42
CA ASN A 126 7.44 10.03 11.47
C ASN A 126 8.83 9.98 12.14
N ASP A 127 9.21 8.82 12.68
CA ASP A 127 10.49 8.59 13.34
C ASP A 127 11.53 8.07 12.35
N PRO A 128 12.61 8.83 12.05
CA PRO A 128 13.66 8.44 11.12
C PRO A 128 14.62 7.38 11.70
N ASN A 129 14.49 7.03 12.98
CA ASN A 129 15.36 6.02 13.60
C ASN A 129 15.10 4.61 13.03
N THR A 130 16.08 3.73 13.17
CA THR A 130 15.98 2.30 12.82
C THR A 130 14.76 1.66 13.50
N SER A 131 14.08 0.71 12.84
CA SER A 131 12.88 0.09 13.40
C SER A 131 13.20 -0.71 14.66
N THR A 132 12.21 -0.86 15.54
CA THR A 132 12.38 -1.69 16.74
C THR A 132 12.77 -3.12 16.38
N LEU A 133 12.21 -3.67 15.29
CA LEU A 133 12.54 -5.01 14.80
C LEU A 133 14.01 -5.11 14.37
N ASP A 134 14.58 -4.07 13.75
CA ASP A 134 15.99 -4.04 13.36
C ASP A 134 16.95 -3.94 14.55
N LYS A 135 16.45 -3.46 15.71
CA LYS A 135 17.22 -3.39 16.96
C LYS A 135 17.24 -4.74 17.69
N LEU A 136 16.30 -5.63 17.40
CA LEU A 136 16.25 -6.96 18.01
C LEU A 136 17.34 -7.85 17.41
N LYS A 137 18.25 -8.34 18.24
CA LYS A 137 19.26 -9.33 17.86
C LYS A 137 18.97 -10.64 18.57
N PHE A 138 18.71 -11.69 17.81
CA PHE A 138 18.64 -13.05 18.33
C PHE A 138 20.08 -13.58 18.47
N THR A 139 20.60 -13.56 19.70
CA THR A 139 22.02 -13.88 19.99
C THR A 139 22.29 -15.38 20.12
N ARG A 140 21.24 -16.18 20.32
CA ARG A 140 21.33 -17.64 20.44
C ARG A 140 20.16 -18.27 19.72
N ILE A 141 20.45 -18.99 18.64
CA ILE A 141 19.51 -19.94 18.06
C ILE A 141 19.91 -21.27 18.69
N SER A 142 19.12 -21.77 19.64
CA SER A 142 19.34 -23.10 20.20
C SER A 142 19.39 -24.09 19.03
N MET A 143 20.47 -24.87 18.93
CA MET A 143 20.87 -25.64 17.75
C MET A 143 19.70 -26.42 17.14
N LEU A 144 19.15 -25.85 16.07
CA LEU A 144 18.34 -26.56 15.09
C LEU A 144 19.33 -27.07 14.04
N THR A 145 19.58 -28.37 14.03
CA THR A 145 20.37 -28.99 12.96
C THR A 145 19.43 -29.35 11.81
N ASP A 146 19.84 -29.06 10.59
CA ASP A 146 19.28 -29.66 9.39
C ASP A 146 20.35 -30.59 8.79
N PRO A 147 20.15 -31.92 8.77
CA PRO A 147 18.93 -32.63 9.18
C PRO A 147 18.72 -32.66 10.70
N ALA A 148 17.45 -32.80 11.11
CA ALA A 148 17.08 -32.92 12.52
C ALA A 148 17.76 -34.16 13.12
N LEU A 149 18.39 -33.98 14.29
CA LEU A 149 19.00 -35.08 15.07
C LEU A 149 17.95 -36.12 15.53
N ASP A 150 16.69 -35.69 15.70
CA ASP A 150 15.55 -36.54 15.99
C ASP A 150 14.29 -35.93 15.35
N ALA A 151 13.88 -36.44 14.19
CA ALA A 151 12.75 -35.90 13.44
C ALA A 151 11.41 -35.98 14.21
N GLY A 152 11.26 -36.89 15.19
CA GLY A 152 10.04 -37.05 15.97
C GLY A 152 9.93 -36.11 17.18
N ARG A 153 11.01 -35.45 17.59
CA ARG A 153 11.01 -34.46 18.69
C ARG A 153 10.89 -33.00 18.24
N HIS A 154 10.85 -32.74 16.94
CA HIS A 154 10.90 -31.40 16.36
C HIS A 154 9.73 -31.10 15.40
N GLU A 155 8.51 -31.56 15.72
CA GLU A 155 7.32 -31.10 15.00
C GLU A 155 6.98 -29.67 15.44
N PHE A 156 7.15 -28.71 14.53
CA PHE A 156 6.79 -27.31 14.77
C PHE A 156 5.42 -27.02 14.17
N HIS A 157 4.46 -26.74 15.04
CA HIS A 157 3.15 -26.25 14.62
C HIS A 157 3.19 -24.72 14.62
N ILE A 158 3.24 -24.12 13.42
CA ILE A 158 3.18 -22.65 13.25
C ILE A 158 1.71 -22.21 13.24
N ARG A 159 1.01 -22.53 14.32
CA ARG A 159 -0.41 -22.19 14.54
C ARG A 159 -0.57 -21.52 15.89
N THR A 160 -1.55 -20.62 15.98
CA THR A 160 -1.98 -19.98 17.21
C THR A 160 -3.50 -20.04 17.30
N LEU A 161 -4.05 -19.80 18.49
CA LEU A 161 -5.49 -19.85 18.72
C LEU A 161 -6.10 -18.46 18.60
N LEU A 162 -7.18 -18.37 17.82
CA LEU A 162 -8.07 -17.22 17.71
C LEU A 162 -9.38 -17.56 18.41
N GLY A 163 -9.64 -16.90 19.54
CA GLY A 163 -10.85 -17.09 20.33
C GLY A 163 -10.55 -17.17 21.82
N ARG A 164 -11.61 -17.34 22.62
CA ARG A 164 -11.49 -17.48 24.07
C ARG A 164 -11.16 -18.92 24.43
N ASN A 165 -9.92 -19.17 24.85
CA ASN A 165 -9.54 -20.46 25.42
C ASN A 165 -10.05 -20.56 26.87
N LEU A 166 -10.94 -21.51 27.14
CA LEU A 166 -11.48 -21.74 28.48
C LEU A 166 -10.48 -22.52 29.32
N SER A 167 -10.40 -22.22 30.62
CA SER A 167 -9.65 -23.07 31.54
C SER A 167 -10.35 -24.42 31.72
N PRO A 168 -9.64 -25.48 32.12
CA PRO A 168 -10.25 -26.80 32.35
C PRO A 168 -11.49 -26.76 33.25
N ASP A 169 -11.47 -25.94 34.31
CA ASP A 169 -12.59 -25.79 35.26
C ASP A 169 -13.83 -25.09 34.67
N GLN A 170 -13.67 -24.38 33.55
CA GLN A 170 -14.74 -23.64 32.87
C GLN A 170 -15.30 -24.41 31.67
N LEU A 171 -14.66 -25.52 31.28
CA LEU A 171 -15.18 -26.37 30.22
C LEU A 171 -16.46 -27.06 30.73
N PRO A 172 -17.57 -26.95 30.00
CA PRO A 172 -18.83 -27.56 30.42
C PRO A 172 -18.79 -29.05 30.08
N LEU A 173 -18.08 -29.81 30.90
CA LEU A 173 -17.84 -31.23 30.71
C LEU A 173 -18.73 -32.03 31.66
N ILE A 174 -19.44 -33.00 31.10
CA ILE A 174 -20.29 -33.95 31.83
C ILE A 174 -19.73 -35.35 31.66
N VAL A 175 -19.85 -36.17 32.71
CA VAL A 175 -19.50 -37.58 32.63
C VAL A 175 -20.76 -38.36 32.25
N LYS A 176 -20.69 -39.10 31.13
CA LYS A 176 -21.77 -39.97 30.65
C LYS A 176 -21.16 -41.31 30.25
N ASP A 177 -21.66 -42.40 30.82
CA ASP A 177 -21.19 -43.77 30.52
C ASP A 177 -19.66 -43.93 30.65
N ASP A 178 -19.07 -43.36 31.70
CA ASP A 178 -17.62 -43.28 31.99
C ASP A 178 -16.78 -42.44 30.99
N ASP A 179 -17.40 -41.82 29.99
CA ASP A 179 -16.76 -40.88 29.06
C ASP A 179 -17.01 -39.42 29.46
N LEU A 180 -16.00 -38.57 29.22
CA LEU A 180 -16.06 -37.12 29.40
C LEU A 180 -16.58 -36.48 28.11
N MET A 181 -17.79 -35.94 28.15
CA MET A 181 -18.45 -35.30 27.00
C MET A 181 -18.69 -33.81 27.26
N LEU A 182 -18.76 -33.02 26.18
CA LEU A 182 -19.22 -31.64 26.26
C LEU A 182 -20.74 -31.61 26.49
N ASP A 183 -21.19 -30.78 27.41
CA ASP A 183 -22.60 -30.48 27.62
C ASP A 183 -23.14 -29.65 26.45
N GLU A 184 -24.01 -30.26 25.64
CA GLU A 184 -24.63 -29.63 24.47
C GLU A 184 -25.52 -28.43 24.83
N THR A 185 -25.93 -28.29 26.09
CA THR A 185 -26.75 -27.15 26.55
C THR A 185 -25.91 -25.92 26.88
N ALA A 186 -24.59 -26.09 27.06
CA ALA A 186 -23.67 -25.04 27.43
C ALA A 186 -23.00 -24.42 26.21
N PHE A 187 -22.99 -23.09 26.14
CA PHE A 187 -22.29 -22.37 25.08
C PHE A 187 -20.78 -22.39 25.29
N VAL A 188 -20.06 -23.00 24.35
CA VAL A 188 -18.59 -22.92 24.28
C VAL A 188 -18.21 -21.91 23.19
N PRO A 189 -17.46 -20.85 23.52
CA PRO A 189 -16.98 -19.90 22.52
C PRO A 189 -16.15 -20.61 21.44
N PRO A 190 -16.36 -20.32 20.14
CA PRO A 190 -15.58 -20.93 19.08
C PRO A 190 -14.11 -20.49 19.20
N VAL A 191 -13.20 -21.46 19.11
CA VAL A 191 -11.76 -21.25 19.02
C VAL A 191 -11.27 -21.86 17.71
N ARG A 192 -10.46 -21.10 16.96
CA ARG A 192 -9.92 -21.52 15.67
C ARG A 192 -8.41 -21.51 15.72
N GLU A 193 -7.79 -22.51 15.10
CA GLU A 193 -6.35 -22.47 14.82
C GLU A 193 -6.10 -21.60 13.58
N ILE A 194 -5.24 -20.60 13.72
CA ILE A 194 -4.85 -19.70 12.65
C ILE A 194 -3.32 -19.59 12.56
N PHE A 195 -2.83 -19.10 11.44
CA PHE A 195 -1.44 -18.70 11.29
C PHE A 195 -1.16 -17.46 12.16
N PRO A 196 0.02 -17.33 12.80
CA PRO A 196 0.33 -16.20 13.70
C PRO A 196 0.40 -14.83 12.99
N ILE A 197 0.29 -14.81 11.66
CA ILE A 197 0.19 -13.58 10.87
C ILE A 197 -1.19 -13.54 10.21
N ARG A 198 -1.90 -12.44 10.42
CA ARG A 198 -3.18 -12.15 9.77
C ARG A 198 -3.10 -10.90 8.93
N ILE A 199 -3.94 -10.81 7.91
CA ILE A 199 -4.07 -9.60 7.09
C ILE A 199 -4.98 -8.61 7.83
N GLY A 200 -4.46 -7.40 8.03
CA GLY A 200 -5.17 -6.32 8.74
C GLY A 200 -6.41 -5.83 8.01
N GLY A 201 -7.33 -5.22 8.77
CA GLY A 201 -8.60 -4.71 8.24
C GLY A 201 -8.42 -3.47 7.37
N MET A 202 -8.68 -3.61 6.08
CA MET A 202 -8.69 -2.51 5.11
C MET A 202 -10.02 -2.52 4.36
N SER A 203 -10.80 -1.45 4.51
CA SER A 203 -12.18 -1.43 4.06
C SER A 203 -12.32 -1.54 2.53
N PHE A 204 -13.39 -2.20 2.12
CA PHE A 204 -13.96 -2.01 0.79
C PHE A 204 -14.25 -0.50 0.59
N GLY A 205 -13.81 0.06 -0.54
CA GLY A 205 -13.82 1.51 -0.80
C GLY A 205 -12.50 2.21 -0.44
N ALA A 206 -11.81 1.83 0.63
CA ALA A 206 -10.44 2.32 0.87
C ALA A 206 -9.47 1.67 -0.12
N LEU A 207 -9.60 0.36 -0.33
CA LEU A 207 -8.95 -0.37 -1.42
C LEU A 207 -9.81 -0.37 -2.68
N SER A 208 -9.18 -0.54 -3.84
CA SER A 208 -9.92 -0.82 -5.07
C SER A 208 -10.56 -2.22 -4.99
N PRO A 209 -11.70 -2.45 -5.67
CA PRO A 209 -12.34 -3.78 -5.69
C PRO A 209 -11.37 -4.89 -6.11
N ASN A 210 -10.56 -4.66 -7.14
CA ASN A 210 -9.58 -5.64 -7.64
C ASN A 210 -8.51 -5.98 -6.59
N MET A 211 -8.04 -4.99 -5.81
CA MET A 211 -7.06 -5.24 -4.75
C MET A 211 -7.68 -6.07 -3.63
N TRP A 212 -8.91 -5.73 -3.22
CA TRP A 212 -9.61 -6.44 -2.16
C TRP A 212 -9.92 -7.89 -2.58
N GLU A 213 -10.39 -8.10 -3.80
CA GLU A 213 -10.62 -9.43 -4.37
C GLU A 213 -9.32 -10.23 -4.49
N GLY A 214 -8.22 -9.60 -4.94
CA GLY A 214 -6.90 -10.24 -4.99
C GLY A 214 -6.42 -10.72 -3.62
N LEU A 215 -6.64 -9.93 -2.55
CA LEU A 215 -6.35 -10.36 -1.18
C LEU A 215 -7.24 -11.55 -0.76
N ALA A 216 -8.53 -11.50 -1.06
CA ALA A 216 -9.46 -12.59 -0.76
C ALA A 216 -9.06 -13.90 -1.47
N MET A 217 -8.65 -13.83 -2.73
CA MET A 217 -8.13 -14.97 -3.49
C MET A 217 -6.81 -15.50 -2.90
N GLY A 218 -5.90 -14.61 -2.50
CA GLY A 218 -4.65 -15.00 -1.87
C GLY A 218 -4.87 -15.72 -0.54
N VAL A 219 -5.79 -15.24 0.30
CA VAL A 219 -6.18 -15.89 1.55
C VAL A 219 -6.78 -17.27 1.27
N ALA A 220 -7.68 -17.38 0.29
CA ALA A 220 -8.25 -18.67 -0.09
C ALA A 220 -7.17 -19.65 -0.59
N TYR A 221 -6.22 -19.19 -1.41
CA TYR A 221 -5.10 -20.00 -1.89
C TYR A 221 -4.22 -20.52 -0.74
N LEU A 222 -3.85 -19.64 0.20
CA LEU A 222 -3.03 -20.01 1.36
C LEU A 222 -3.71 -21.09 2.21
N ASN A 223 -5.03 -21.02 2.38
CA ASN A 223 -5.77 -22.01 3.15
C ASN A 223 -6.00 -23.33 2.39
N GLU A 224 -6.44 -23.24 1.13
CA GLU A 224 -6.93 -24.41 0.38
C GLU A 224 -5.83 -25.16 -0.37
N VAL A 225 -4.72 -24.49 -0.71
CA VAL A 225 -3.60 -25.09 -1.46
C VAL A 225 -2.39 -25.28 -0.57
N GLU A 226 -1.96 -24.21 0.10
CA GLU A 226 -0.74 -24.24 0.94
C GLU A 226 -1.00 -24.80 2.34
N ASN A 227 -2.26 -25.00 2.73
CA ASN A 227 -2.66 -25.46 4.06
C ASN A 227 -2.13 -24.56 5.21
N ILE A 228 -1.98 -23.27 4.94
CA ILE A 228 -1.58 -22.24 5.90
C ILE A 228 -2.84 -21.50 6.32
N PRO A 229 -3.30 -21.64 7.59
CA PRO A 229 -4.60 -21.14 8.04
C PRO A 229 -4.60 -19.61 8.28
N VAL A 230 -4.39 -18.83 7.23
CA VAL A 230 -4.34 -17.36 7.30
C VAL A 230 -5.75 -16.79 7.30
N VAL A 231 -5.97 -15.77 8.12
CA VAL A 231 -7.23 -15.03 8.16
C VAL A 231 -7.02 -13.55 7.78
N MET A 232 -8.06 -12.95 7.22
CA MET A 232 -8.07 -11.54 6.81
C MET A 232 -9.26 -10.80 7.42
N CYS A 233 -9.03 -9.58 7.90
CA CYS A 233 -10.12 -8.71 8.33
C CYS A 233 -10.67 -7.88 7.17
N THR A 234 -12.00 -7.76 7.07
CA THR A 234 -12.69 -7.06 5.99
C THR A 234 -12.47 -5.55 6.00
N GLY A 235 -12.14 -4.99 7.17
CA GLY A 235 -12.23 -3.57 7.43
C GLY A 235 -13.68 -3.10 7.58
N GLU A 236 -13.85 -1.79 7.80
CA GLU A 236 -15.14 -1.18 8.18
C GLU A 236 -16.19 -1.11 7.06
N GLY A 237 -15.84 -1.42 5.81
CA GLY A 237 -16.65 -1.11 4.63
C GLY A 237 -17.63 -2.22 4.18
N GLY A 238 -17.85 -3.22 5.02
CA GLY A 238 -18.65 -4.39 4.67
C GLY A 238 -17.90 -5.44 3.84
N MET A 239 -18.67 -6.35 3.25
CA MET A 239 -18.15 -7.44 2.42
C MET A 239 -19.14 -7.78 1.28
N PRO A 240 -18.66 -8.14 0.08
CA PRO A 240 -19.54 -8.53 -1.02
C PRO A 240 -20.53 -9.66 -0.64
N PRO A 241 -21.83 -9.53 -0.96
CA PRO A 241 -22.85 -10.53 -0.60
C PRO A 241 -22.56 -11.96 -1.07
N ARG A 242 -21.89 -12.09 -2.23
CA ARG A 242 -21.48 -13.39 -2.76
C ARG A 242 -20.49 -14.12 -1.84
N LEU A 243 -19.59 -13.38 -1.19
CA LEU A 243 -18.61 -13.95 -0.26
C LEU A 243 -19.24 -14.26 1.09
N LEU A 244 -20.19 -13.44 1.56
CA LEU A 244 -20.96 -13.72 2.77
C LEU A 244 -21.70 -15.06 2.68
N LYS A 245 -22.18 -15.43 1.49
CA LYS A 245 -22.90 -16.69 1.24
C LYS A 245 -21.99 -17.83 0.75
N SER A 246 -20.68 -17.67 0.85
CA SER A 246 -19.69 -18.63 0.35
C SER A 246 -19.06 -19.47 1.45
N ARG A 247 -18.46 -20.60 1.08
CA ARG A 247 -17.66 -21.44 2.00
C ARG A 247 -16.37 -20.75 2.47
N PHE A 248 -15.97 -19.66 1.80
CA PHE A 248 -14.74 -18.94 2.10
C PHE A 248 -14.92 -17.94 3.24
N LEU A 249 -16.15 -17.70 3.71
CA LEU A 249 -16.46 -16.78 4.81
C LEU A 249 -15.65 -17.10 6.08
N LYS A 250 -15.39 -18.39 6.35
CA LYS A 250 -14.56 -18.86 7.47
C LYS A 250 -13.12 -18.33 7.50
N TYR A 251 -12.63 -17.74 6.43
CA TYR A 251 -11.30 -17.10 6.37
C TYR A 251 -11.32 -15.60 6.69
N PHE A 252 -12.50 -15.02 6.86
CA PHE A 252 -12.67 -13.58 7.06
C PHE A 252 -13.10 -13.24 8.49
N ILE A 253 -12.51 -12.17 9.01
CA ILE A 253 -12.92 -11.52 10.25
C ILE A 253 -13.76 -10.30 9.87
N LEU A 254 -15.05 -10.31 10.22
CA LEU A 254 -15.94 -9.18 9.93
C LEU A 254 -15.70 -8.08 10.95
N GLN A 255 -15.40 -6.87 10.49
CA GLN A 255 -15.15 -5.72 11.37
C GLN A 255 -16.43 -4.92 11.61
N ILE A 256 -16.70 -4.59 12.87
CA ILE A 256 -17.70 -3.60 13.27
C ILE A 256 -17.00 -2.34 13.76
N ALA A 257 -17.41 -1.20 13.22
CA ALA A 257 -16.90 0.13 13.58
C ALA A 257 -18.08 1.09 13.78
N SER A 258 -17.78 2.33 14.18
CA SER A 258 -18.79 3.32 14.55
C SER A 258 -19.82 3.63 13.46
N GLY A 259 -19.47 3.49 12.17
CA GLY A 259 -20.37 3.75 11.04
C GLY A 259 -21.29 2.58 10.67
N TYR A 260 -21.09 1.38 11.23
CA TYR A 260 -21.86 0.17 10.91
C TYR A 260 -22.02 -0.13 9.41
N PHE A 261 -21.11 0.35 8.56
CA PHE A 261 -21.22 0.13 7.12
C PHE A 261 -21.15 -1.37 6.79
N GLY A 262 -22.02 -1.82 5.89
CA GLY A 262 -22.12 -3.23 5.50
C GLY A 262 -22.88 -4.13 6.49
N TRP A 263 -23.17 -3.68 7.71
CA TRP A 263 -23.74 -4.54 8.75
C TRP A 263 -25.20 -4.91 8.50
N ASP A 264 -25.95 -4.03 7.83
CA ASP A 264 -27.30 -4.35 7.41
C ASP A 264 -27.29 -5.56 6.46
N GLU A 265 -26.45 -5.55 5.43
CA GLU A 265 -26.35 -6.70 4.52
C GLU A 265 -25.77 -7.94 5.20
N ILE A 266 -24.83 -7.79 6.14
CA ILE A 266 -24.27 -8.91 6.90
C ILE A 266 -25.35 -9.59 7.73
N ILE A 267 -26.17 -8.82 8.46
CA ILE A 267 -27.25 -9.36 9.31
C ILE A 267 -28.28 -10.09 8.45
N HIS A 268 -28.73 -9.49 7.34
CA HIS A 268 -29.65 -10.12 6.42
C HIS A 268 -29.07 -11.36 5.72
N ALA A 269 -27.74 -11.46 5.62
CA ALA A 269 -27.08 -12.62 5.05
C ALA A 269 -26.98 -13.81 6.01
N ILE A 270 -27.11 -13.62 7.34
CA ILE A 270 -26.93 -14.68 8.35
C ILE A 270 -27.69 -15.98 8.02
N PRO A 271 -29.00 -15.95 7.67
CA PRO A 271 -29.75 -17.18 7.35
C PRO A 271 -29.26 -17.91 6.09
N HIS A 272 -28.43 -17.25 5.29
CA HIS A 272 -27.91 -17.73 4.02
C HIS A 272 -26.40 -17.97 4.04
N MET A 273 -25.73 -17.74 5.18
CA MET A 273 -24.30 -18.04 5.35
C MET A 273 -24.10 -19.55 5.34
N LYS A 274 -23.09 -20.01 4.60
CA LYS A 274 -22.72 -21.44 4.54
C LYS A 274 -21.76 -21.84 5.65
N GLU A 275 -21.02 -20.87 6.17
CA GLU A 275 -19.95 -21.04 7.16
C GLU A 275 -19.97 -19.80 8.05
N ASP A 276 -19.58 -19.95 9.32
CA ASP A 276 -19.40 -18.79 10.20
C ASP A 276 -18.10 -18.04 9.86
N PRO A 277 -18.06 -16.70 10.03
CA PRO A 277 -16.82 -15.94 9.90
C PRO A 277 -15.78 -16.38 10.95
N ALA A 278 -14.49 -16.17 10.63
CA ALA A 278 -13.36 -16.52 11.50
C ALA A 278 -13.45 -15.86 12.89
N ALA A 279 -13.91 -14.62 12.93
CA ALA A 279 -14.22 -13.87 14.14
C ALA A 279 -15.01 -12.61 13.77
N ILE A 280 -15.48 -11.89 14.80
CA ILE A 280 -15.96 -10.51 14.69
C ILE A 280 -14.96 -9.60 15.39
N GLU A 281 -14.55 -8.51 14.73
CA GLU A 281 -13.62 -7.53 15.29
C GLU A 281 -14.33 -6.22 15.60
N ILE A 282 -14.40 -5.87 16.89
CA ILE A 282 -14.94 -4.57 17.34
C ILE A 282 -13.83 -3.53 17.29
N LYS A 283 -13.89 -2.64 16.30
CA LYS A 283 -12.91 -1.58 16.12
C LYS A 283 -13.27 -0.37 16.98
N TYR A 284 -12.49 -0.18 18.03
CA TYR A 284 -12.57 1.01 18.89
C TYR A 284 -11.76 2.20 18.37
N GLY A 285 -10.67 1.93 17.64
CA GLY A 285 -9.81 2.97 17.08
C GLY A 285 -8.74 2.40 16.16
N GLN A 286 -7.94 3.27 15.56
CA GLN A 286 -6.80 2.89 14.73
C GLN A 286 -5.56 3.73 15.04
N GLY A 287 -4.38 3.12 15.00
CA GLY A 287 -3.12 3.80 15.33
C GLY A 287 -2.78 4.99 14.41
N ALA A 288 -3.29 5.00 13.17
CA ALA A 288 -3.03 6.11 12.25
C ALA A 288 -3.78 7.41 12.62
N LYS A 289 -4.89 7.30 13.35
CA LYS A 289 -5.70 8.44 13.82
C LYS A 289 -6.44 8.05 15.10
N PRO A 290 -5.74 8.01 16.25
CA PRO A 290 -6.37 7.73 17.53
C PRO A 290 -7.40 8.81 17.86
N GLY A 291 -8.62 8.40 18.22
CA GLY A 291 -9.72 9.31 18.59
C GLY A 291 -10.62 9.78 17.45
N ASP A 292 -10.37 9.33 16.22
CA ASP A 292 -11.23 9.63 15.06
C ASP A 292 -11.74 8.33 14.41
N GLY A 293 -12.83 8.42 13.64
CA GLY A 293 -13.45 7.32 12.92
C GLY A 293 -12.80 7.04 11.56
N GLY A 294 -13.32 6.04 10.84
CA GLY A 294 -13.00 5.82 9.44
C GLY A 294 -13.29 7.07 8.58
N LEU A 295 -12.47 7.30 7.56
CA LEU A 295 -12.67 8.39 6.60
C LEU A 295 -12.58 7.81 5.20
N LEU A 296 -13.61 8.04 4.40
CA LEU A 296 -13.64 7.69 2.99
C LEU A 296 -14.01 8.95 2.20
N MET A 297 -13.21 9.28 1.18
CA MET A 297 -13.47 10.45 0.36
C MET A 297 -14.75 10.24 -0.47
N ALA A 298 -15.58 11.28 -0.60
CA ALA A 298 -16.89 11.18 -1.26
C ALA A 298 -16.80 10.62 -2.69
N PHE A 299 -15.80 11.01 -3.49
CA PHE A 299 -15.61 10.50 -4.84
C PHE A 299 -15.24 9.00 -4.93
N LYS A 300 -14.94 8.36 -3.80
CA LYS A 300 -14.71 6.91 -3.68
C LYS A 300 -15.95 6.14 -3.22
N VAL A 301 -17.02 6.84 -2.87
CA VAL A 301 -18.34 6.24 -2.68
C VAL A 301 -18.92 6.05 -4.07
N LEU A 302 -18.92 4.82 -4.53
CA LEU A 302 -19.35 4.45 -5.87
C LEU A 302 -20.73 3.78 -5.79
N ASP A 303 -21.60 4.07 -6.74
CA ASP A 303 -22.83 3.32 -6.98
C ASP A 303 -22.49 2.02 -7.72
N LEU A 304 -21.87 1.07 -7.01
CA LEU A 304 -21.48 -0.25 -7.53
C LEU A 304 -22.58 -1.30 -7.33
#